data_AF-A0A8T2JIV8-F1
#
_entry.id   AF-A0A8T2JIV8-F1
#
_cell.length_a   1.000
_cell.length_b   1.000
_cell.length_c   1.000
_cell.angle_alpha   90.00
_cell.angle_beta   90.00
_cell.angle_gamma   90.00
#
_symmetry.space_group_name_H-M   'P 1'
#
loop_
_entity.id
_entity.type
_entity.pdbx_description
1 polymer ?
#
loop_
_entity_poly.entity_id
_entity_poly.type
_entity_poly.pdbx_seq_one_letter_code
_entity_poly.pdbx_strand_id
1 'polypeptide(L)'
;MLSLTCRRFFSPGAQELLGWRAVCVTPNRGTVVVERWWKVNLSKKGEEPVLHPRRHRIYRVLEDTKHSKKQKMELILTQTVHKLGGRGDTVFVEKALGRNNLLANGLAVYPSPENKKMFEEEKRKQEEAAPGERMQTWTGEMVRSVVPLLPFFFSADRFFVKGHVHPQNYNPPPLLAPLCSVV
;
A
#
# COMPACT_ATOMS: atom_id res chain seq x y z
N MET A 1 4.86 -54.08 49.28
CA MET A 1 4.36 -54.76 48.06
C MET A 1 4.01 -53.71 47.02
N LEU A 2 4.69 -53.78 45.86
CA LEU A 2 4.36 -53.35 44.48
C LEU A 2 3.62 -52.00 44.28
N SER A 3 4.25 -50.90 43.81
CA SER A 3 4.67 -50.57 42.42
C SER A 3 3.50 -50.51 41.44
N LEU A 4 3.23 -49.42 40.69
CA LEU A 4 4.10 -48.81 39.69
C LEU A 4 3.71 -47.34 39.44
N THR A 5 4.67 -46.45 39.63
CA THR A 5 4.72 -45.11 39.03
C THR A 5 5.30 -45.24 37.62
N CYS A 6 4.52 -44.91 36.59
CA CYS A 6 5.05 -44.87 35.22
C CYS A 6 5.12 -43.42 34.72
N ARG A 7 6.33 -42.86 34.83
CA ARG A 7 6.83 -41.77 34.00
C ARG A 7 6.56 -42.08 32.52
N ARG A 8 6.01 -41.12 31.78
CA ARG A 8 6.25 -40.99 30.33
C ARG A 8 7.19 -39.79 30.18
N PHE A 9 8.50 -40.03 30.22
CA PHE A 9 9.35 -40.14 29.04
C PHE A 9 9.09 -39.04 28.02
N PHE A 10 9.78 -37.92 28.23
CA PHE A 10 10.05 -36.91 27.23
C PHE A 10 11.21 -37.44 26.39
N SER A 11 10.90 -37.94 25.19
CA SER A 11 11.90 -38.35 24.20
C SER A 11 12.19 -37.15 23.29
N PRO A 12 13.41 -36.58 23.25
CA PRO A 12 13.80 -35.65 22.20
C PRO A 12 14.35 -36.47 21.04
N GLY A 13 13.58 -36.61 19.96
CA GLY A 13 14.07 -37.32 18.77
C GLY A 13 12.94 -37.84 17.88
N ALA A 14 12.36 -36.94 17.10
CA ALA A 14 11.58 -37.29 15.91
C ALA A 14 11.67 -36.15 14.90
N GLN A 15 12.88 -35.89 14.39
CA GLN A 15 13.03 -35.41 13.03
C GLN A 15 12.70 -36.62 12.13
N GLU A 16 11.46 -36.71 11.65
CA GLU A 16 11.04 -37.39 10.42
C GLU A 16 9.53 -37.60 10.45
N LEU A 17 8.79 -36.59 10.00
CA LEU A 17 7.56 -36.74 9.22
C LEU A 17 7.41 -35.49 8.35
N LEU A 18 8.30 -35.36 7.35
CA LEU A 18 8.00 -34.56 6.16
C LEU A 18 7.00 -35.35 5.33
N GLY A 19 5.71 -35.04 5.45
CA GLY A 19 4.68 -35.72 4.67
C GLY A 19 3.26 -35.26 4.95
N TRP A 20 2.81 -34.28 4.17
CA TRP A 20 1.40 -33.99 3.87
C TRP A 20 0.63 -33.15 4.88
N ARG A 21 1.01 -31.88 4.95
CA ARG A 21 0.13 -30.73 4.69
C ARG A 21 1.04 -29.52 4.72
N ALA A 22 1.37 -28.97 3.56
CA ALA A 22 1.72 -27.57 3.52
C ALA A 22 0.46 -26.83 4.00
N VAL A 23 0.35 -26.63 5.31
CA VAL A 23 -0.56 -25.64 5.88
C VAL A 23 -0.06 -24.34 5.26
N CYS A 24 -0.72 -23.89 4.20
CA CYS A 24 -0.52 -22.57 3.67
C CYS A 24 -0.64 -21.60 4.86
N VAL A 25 0.50 -21.06 5.29
CA VAL A 25 0.66 -20.27 6.53
C VAL A 25 -0.16 -18.98 6.48
N THR A 26 -0.77 -18.67 5.34
CA THR A 26 -1.73 -17.58 5.21
C THR A 26 -3.13 -18.06 5.61
N PRO A 27 -3.65 -17.68 6.78
CA PRO A 27 -5.05 -17.95 7.11
C PRO A 27 -5.96 -17.32 6.06
N ASN A 28 -6.99 -18.05 5.65
CA ASN A 28 -8.06 -17.49 4.83
C ASN A 28 -8.65 -16.28 5.56
N ARG A 29 -8.69 -15.11 4.90
CA ARG A 29 -9.03 -13.83 5.54
C ARG A 29 -10.54 -13.61 5.72
N GLY A 30 -11.37 -14.59 5.37
CA GLY A 30 -12.81 -14.55 5.59
C GLY A 30 -13.18 -15.23 6.90
N THR A 31 -13.88 -14.51 7.77
CA THR A 31 -14.53 -15.04 8.98
C THR A 31 -16.03 -15.19 8.75
N VAL A 32 -16.62 -16.23 9.34
CA VAL A 32 -18.08 -16.45 9.38
C VAL A 32 -18.55 -16.16 10.80
N VAL A 33 -19.44 -15.20 10.95
CA VAL A 33 -20.07 -14.90 12.24
C VAL A 33 -21.26 -15.83 12.41
N VAL A 34 -21.26 -16.59 13.50
CA VAL A 34 -22.31 -17.56 13.82
C VAL A 34 -22.98 -17.24 15.14
N GLU A 35 -24.29 -17.42 15.20
CA GLU A 35 -25.03 -17.45 16.45
C GLU A 35 -25.29 -18.88 16.90
N ARG A 36 -25.33 -19.10 18.21
CA ARG A 36 -25.75 -20.40 18.75
C ARG A 36 -27.28 -20.49 18.66
N TRP A 37 -27.80 -21.60 18.12
CA TRP A 37 -29.24 -21.78 17.95
C TRP A 37 -30.02 -21.75 19.27
N TRP A 38 -29.41 -22.28 20.34
CA TRP A 38 -29.99 -22.31 21.68
C TRP A 38 -29.24 -21.35 22.60
N LYS A 39 -29.99 -20.58 23.41
CA LYS A 39 -29.43 -19.67 24.42
C LYS A 39 -28.70 -20.45 25.51
N VAL A 40 -27.47 -20.04 25.83
CA VAL A 40 -26.69 -20.60 26.94
C VAL A 40 -27.12 -19.93 28.25
N ASN A 41 -27.40 -20.73 29.28
CA ASN A 41 -27.71 -20.20 30.60
C ASN A 41 -26.48 -19.53 31.23
N LEU A 42 -26.69 -18.44 31.96
CA LEU A 42 -25.61 -17.71 32.61
C LEU A 42 -25.04 -18.51 33.78
N SER A 43 -23.72 -18.71 33.78
CA SER A 43 -22.98 -19.22 34.95
C SER A 43 -22.76 -18.12 35.99
N LYS A 44 -22.25 -18.48 37.17
CA LYS A 44 -21.85 -17.51 38.19
C LYS A 44 -20.72 -16.61 37.66
N LYS A 45 -20.60 -15.42 38.25
CA LYS A 45 -19.55 -14.46 37.88
C LYS A 45 -18.16 -15.07 38.11
N GLY A 46 -17.34 -15.09 37.06
CA GLY A 46 -15.99 -15.65 37.11
C GLY A 46 -15.90 -17.15 36.81
N GLU A 47 -17.04 -17.84 36.65
CA GLU A 47 -17.07 -19.23 36.19
C GLU A 47 -17.32 -19.29 34.67
N GLU A 48 -16.71 -20.27 34.01
CA GLU A 48 -16.97 -20.53 32.61
C GLU A 48 -18.43 -21.00 32.39
N PRO A 49 -19.04 -20.68 31.24
CA PRO A 49 -20.40 -21.09 30.92
C PRO A 49 -20.48 -22.61 30.68
N VAL A 50 -21.40 -23.28 31.36
CA VAL A 50 -21.63 -24.73 31.15
C VAL A 50 -22.35 -24.96 29.82
N LEU A 51 -21.69 -25.63 28.88
CA LEU A 51 -22.25 -25.92 27.56
C LEU A 51 -22.80 -27.35 27.47
N HIS A 52 -24.05 -27.49 27.03
CA HIS A 52 -24.61 -28.82 26.76
C HIS A 52 -24.09 -29.35 25.42
N PRO A 53 -23.36 -30.49 25.38
CA PRO A 53 -22.61 -30.92 24.20
C PRO A 53 -23.46 -31.13 22.93
N ARG A 54 -24.74 -31.51 23.04
CA ARG A 54 -25.60 -31.77 21.87
C ARG A 54 -26.33 -30.52 21.37
N ARG A 55 -27.01 -29.82 22.27
CA ARG A 55 -27.82 -28.62 21.94
C ARG A 55 -26.93 -27.47 21.50
N HIS A 56 -25.92 -27.16 22.30
CA HIS A 56 -25.17 -25.92 22.14
C HIS A 56 -24.18 -25.99 20.97
N ARG A 57 -23.81 -27.17 20.45
CA ARG A 57 -22.95 -27.26 19.25
C ARG A 57 -23.64 -26.90 17.93
N ILE A 58 -24.94 -26.61 17.96
CA ILE A 58 -25.71 -26.21 16.78
C ILE A 58 -25.60 -24.69 16.61
N TYR A 59 -25.14 -24.29 15.43
CA TYR A 59 -24.92 -22.89 15.06
C TYR A 59 -25.77 -22.51 13.85
N ARG A 60 -26.09 -21.23 13.75
CA ARG A 60 -26.71 -20.60 12.59
C ARG A 60 -25.77 -19.51 12.07
N VAL A 61 -25.58 -19.47 10.74
CA VAL A 61 -24.78 -18.44 10.09
C VAL A 61 -25.55 -17.12 10.12
N LEU A 62 -24.93 -16.08 10.67
CA LEU A 62 -25.47 -14.73 10.65
C LEU A 62 -24.89 -13.94 9.48
N GLU A 63 -23.56 -13.80 9.44
CA GLU A 63 -22.89 -12.90 8.50
C GLU A 63 -21.57 -13.50 7.99
N ASP A 64 -21.36 -13.39 6.67
CA ASP A 64 -20.13 -13.79 5.99
C ASP A 64 -19.28 -12.57 5.65
N THR A 65 -18.16 -12.38 6.34
CA THR A 65 -17.30 -11.19 6.10
C THR A 65 -16.64 -11.18 4.71
N LYS A 66 -16.53 -12.34 4.05
CA LYS A 66 -15.98 -12.46 2.68
C LYS A 66 -16.78 -11.67 1.63
N HIS A 67 -18.09 -11.52 1.84
CA HIS A 67 -19.00 -10.85 0.91
C HIS A 67 -19.17 -9.35 1.23
N SER A 68 -18.63 -8.90 2.36
CA SER A 68 -18.62 -7.48 2.72
C SER A 68 -17.69 -6.67 1.82
N LYS A 69 -18.01 -5.38 1.61
CA LYS A 69 -17.18 -4.45 0.84
C LYS A 69 -15.85 -4.24 1.56
N LYS A 70 -14.74 -4.47 0.87
CA LYS A 70 -13.39 -4.30 1.44
C LYS A 70 -13.04 -2.82 1.52
N GLN A 71 -12.87 -2.32 2.75
CA GLN A 71 -12.36 -0.97 2.98
C GLN A 71 -10.89 -0.84 2.52
N LYS A 72 -10.50 0.38 2.12
CA LYS A 72 -9.10 0.72 1.82
C LYS A 72 -8.29 0.80 3.12
N MET A 73 -6.96 0.67 3.02
CA MET A 73 -6.01 0.75 4.13
C MET A 73 -5.17 2.02 3.97
N GLU A 74 -5.03 2.73 5.08
CA GLU A 74 -4.16 3.90 5.19
C GLU A 74 -2.72 3.46 5.44
N LEU A 75 -1.78 4.07 4.71
CA LEU A 75 -0.34 3.86 4.87
C LEU A 75 0.39 5.19 4.65
N ILE A 76 1.56 5.33 5.29
CA ILE A 76 2.48 6.45 5.06
C ILE A 76 3.64 5.95 4.21
N LEU A 77 3.94 6.63 3.11
CA LEU A 77 5.03 6.22 2.22
C LEU A 77 6.39 6.68 2.75
N THR A 78 7.37 5.78 2.77
CA THR A 78 8.77 6.10 3.15
C THR A 78 9.61 6.51 1.96
N GLN A 79 9.24 6.06 0.76
CA GLN A 79 9.91 6.33 -0.50
C GLN A 79 8.91 6.85 -1.53
N THR A 80 9.41 7.49 -2.59
CA THR A 80 8.60 7.88 -3.75
C THR A 80 8.15 6.62 -4.50
N VAL A 81 6.85 6.39 -4.59
CA VAL A 81 6.28 5.24 -5.30
C VAL A 81 5.47 5.72 -6.49
N HIS A 82 5.79 5.18 -7.66
CA HIS A 82 5.15 5.55 -8.93
C HIS A 82 3.62 5.44 -8.85
N LYS A 83 2.91 6.48 -9.30
CA LYS A 83 1.44 6.65 -9.31
C LYS A 83 0.75 6.75 -7.94
N LEU A 84 1.45 6.53 -6.83
CA LEU A 84 0.86 6.62 -5.49
C LEU A 84 1.16 7.96 -4.80
N GLY A 85 2.43 8.37 -4.76
CA GLY A 85 2.82 9.58 -4.05
C GLY A 85 4.30 9.67 -3.71
N GLY A 86 4.66 10.75 -3.04
CA GLY A 86 6.01 11.00 -2.55
C GLY A 86 6.25 10.44 -1.15
N ARG A 87 7.51 10.55 -0.70
CA ARG A 87 7.88 10.25 0.68
C ARG A 87 7.12 11.18 1.64
N GLY A 88 6.57 10.61 2.71
CA GLY A 88 5.82 11.32 3.74
C GLY A 88 4.31 11.45 3.48
N ASP A 89 3.84 11.06 2.30
CA ASP A 89 2.41 11.15 1.96
C ASP A 89 1.59 10.03 2.62
N THR A 90 0.39 10.38 3.08
CA THR A 90 -0.60 9.41 3.58
C THR A 90 -1.54 8.99 2.44
N VAL A 91 -1.57 7.70 2.12
CA VAL A 91 -2.31 7.15 0.97
C VAL A 91 -3.31 6.07 1.38
N PHE A 92 -4.44 6.03 0.67
CA PHE A 92 -5.48 5.00 0.82
C PHE A 92 -5.39 3.97 -0.29
N VAL A 93 -4.85 2.78 0.03
CA VAL A 93 -4.62 1.71 -0.93
C VAL A 93 -5.50 0.49 -0.67
N GLU A 94 -5.62 -0.39 -1.67
CA GLU A 94 -6.22 -1.69 -1.44
C GLU A 94 -5.36 -2.55 -0.50
N LYS A 95 -6.02 -3.32 0.37
CA LYS A 95 -5.32 -4.13 1.38
C LYS A 95 -4.45 -5.25 0.78
N ALA A 96 -4.64 -5.60 -0.49
CA ALA A 96 -3.80 -6.58 -1.19
C ALA A 96 -2.45 -5.95 -1.56
N LEU A 97 -2.48 -4.80 -2.25
CA LEU A 97 -1.28 -4.05 -2.63
C LEU A 97 -0.49 -3.60 -1.40
N GLY A 98 -1.17 -3.09 -0.37
CA GLY A 98 -0.52 -2.63 0.86
C GLY A 98 0.29 -3.73 1.56
N ARG A 99 -0.27 -4.93 1.71
CA ARG A 99 0.39 -6.03 2.43
C ARG A 99 1.46 -6.72 1.61
N ASN A 100 1.16 -7.01 0.34
CA ASN A 100 2.03 -7.84 -0.49
C ASN A 100 3.19 -7.05 -1.10
N ASN A 101 2.99 -5.76 -1.40
CA ASN A 101 3.99 -4.95 -2.08
C ASN A 101 4.58 -3.88 -1.15
N LEU A 102 3.74 -2.97 -0.62
CA LEU A 102 4.26 -1.79 0.07
C LEU A 102 4.94 -2.13 1.40
N LEU A 103 4.24 -2.88 2.26
CA LEU A 103 4.76 -3.28 3.57
C LEU A 103 5.84 -4.35 3.45
N ALA A 104 5.68 -5.31 2.54
CA ALA A 104 6.66 -6.38 2.34
C ALA A 104 8.03 -5.85 1.88
N ASN A 105 8.02 -4.82 1.01
CA ASN A 105 9.25 -4.20 0.50
C ASN A 105 9.74 -3.02 1.36
N GLY A 106 9.05 -2.68 2.46
CA GLY A 106 9.42 -1.55 3.33
C GLY A 106 9.24 -0.15 2.70
N LEU A 107 8.42 -0.04 1.66
CA LEU A 107 8.12 1.23 0.97
C LEU A 107 7.08 2.08 1.72
N ALA A 108 6.41 1.50 2.71
CA ALA A 108 5.41 2.16 3.51
C ALA A 108 5.43 1.67 4.95
N VAL A 109 4.88 2.49 5.85
CA VAL A 109 4.76 2.22 7.28
C VAL A 109 3.31 2.44 7.73
N TYR A 110 2.90 1.71 8.76
CA TYR A 110 1.58 1.89 9.37
C TYR A 110 1.41 3.29 9.97
N PRO A 111 0.19 3.86 9.89
CA PRO A 111 -0.12 5.19 10.40
C PRO A 111 -0.31 5.21 11.93
N SER A 112 0.72 4.83 12.69
CA SER A 112 0.78 5.00 14.14
C SER A 112 0.82 6.50 14.50
N PRO A 113 0.23 6.94 15.63
CA PRO A 113 0.33 8.34 16.05
C PRO A 113 1.78 8.83 16.20
N GLU A 114 2.70 7.95 16.59
CA GLU A 114 4.13 8.27 16.68
C GLU A 114 4.73 8.53 15.29
N ASN A 115 4.47 7.62 14.35
CA ASN A 115 4.97 7.74 12.98
C ASN A 115 4.40 8.98 12.28
N LYS A 116 3.10 9.28 12.48
CA LYS A 116 2.48 10.50 11.93
C LYS A 116 3.22 11.75 12.37
N LYS A 117 3.51 11.88 13.66
CA LYS A 117 4.27 13.02 14.20
C LYS A 117 5.68 13.11 13.62
N MET A 118 6.39 11.98 13.50
CA MET A 118 7.74 11.95 12.92
C MET A 118 7.75 12.48 11.48
N PHE A 119 6.80 12.04 10.65
CA PHE A 119 6.71 12.48 9.26
C PHE A 119 6.18 13.91 9.13
N GLU A 120 5.29 14.37 10.01
CA GLU A 120 4.86 15.76 10.08
C GLU A 120 6.02 16.70 10.44
N GLU A 121 6.85 16.32 11.40
CA GLU A 121 8.05 17.08 11.77
C GLU A 121 9.11 17.08 10.66
N GLU A 122 9.34 15.94 10.00
CA GLU A 122 10.23 15.83 8.84
C GLU A 122 9.74 16.75 7.71
N LYS A 123 8.44 16.73 7.42
CA LYS A 123 7.84 17.59 6.41
C LYS A 123 7.98 19.08 6.75
N ARG A 124 7.73 19.47 8.01
CA ARG A 124 7.91 20.85 8.48
C ARG A 124 9.35 21.32 8.30
N LYS A 125 10.33 20.52 8.71
CA LYS A 125 11.76 20.82 8.53
C LYS A 125 12.13 20.97 7.04
N GLN A 126 11.54 20.17 6.18
CA GLN A 126 11.81 20.22 4.74
C GLN A 126 11.18 21.43 4.03
N GLU A 127 10.04 21.90 4.53
CA GLU A 127 9.41 23.16 4.07
C GLU A 127 10.26 24.37 4.47
N GLU A 128 10.77 24.38 5.70
CA GLU A 128 11.68 25.41 6.24
C GLU A 128 13.05 25.42 5.56
N ALA A 129 13.53 24.26 5.08
CA ALA A 129 14.80 24.15 4.36
C ALA A 129 14.78 24.92 3.03
N ALA A 130 15.89 25.62 2.74
CA ALA A 130 16.09 26.40 1.53
C ALA A 130 15.96 25.51 0.27
N PRO A 131 15.44 26.05 -0.85
CA PRO A 131 15.04 25.26 -2.02
C PRO A 131 16.17 24.44 -2.69
N GLY A 132 17.44 24.73 -2.39
CA GLY A 132 18.60 24.02 -2.94
C GLY A 132 18.92 22.66 -2.29
N GLU A 133 18.53 22.44 -1.03
CA GLU A 133 18.84 21.20 -0.27
C GLU A 133 17.64 20.25 -0.18
N ARG A 134 16.49 20.63 -0.74
CA ARG A 134 15.29 19.79 -0.74
C ARG A 134 15.56 18.51 -1.53
N MET A 135 15.41 17.35 -0.89
CA MET A 135 15.38 16.08 -1.60
C MET A 135 14.32 16.17 -2.70
N GLN A 136 14.75 15.99 -3.94
CA GLN A 136 13.88 16.23 -5.09
C GLN A 136 12.78 15.17 -5.17
N THR A 137 11.56 15.62 -5.43
CA THR A 137 10.42 14.74 -5.74
C THR A 137 10.61 14.11 -7.11
N TRP A 138 9.95 12.98 -7.36
CA TRP A 138 9.93 12.27 -8.66
C TRP A 138 9.68 13.19 -9.88
N THR A 139 8.86 14.23 -9.70
CA THR A 139 8.62 15.28 -10.70
C THR A 139 9.87 16.11 -11.03
N GLY A 140 10.72 16.41 -10.05
CA GLY A 140 11.98 17.12 -10.25
C GLY A 140 13.05 16.27 -10.94
N GLU A 141 13.09 14.97 -10.68
CA GLU A 141 13.98 14.02 -11.36
C GLU A 141 13.63 13.87 -12.85
N MET A 142 12.34 13.72 -13.17
CA MET A 142 11.89 13.70 -14.57
C MET A 142 12.31 14.99 -15.30
N VAL A 143 12.11 16.17 -14.70
CA VAL A 143 12.49 17.45 -15.33
C VAL A 143 14.00 17.55 -15.53
N ARG A 144 14.84 17.09 -14.59
CA ARG A 144 16.30 17.06 -14.78
C ARG A 144 16.74 16.18 -15.96
N SER A 145 16.08 15.03 -16.16
CA SER A 145 16.42 14.11 -17.25
C SER A 145 15.98 14.60 -18.65
N VAL A 146 15.02 15.53 -18.71
CA VAL A 146 14.49 16.09 -19.97
C VAL A 146 15.17 17.41 -20.37
N VAL A 147 16.18 17.88 -19.62
CA VAL A 147 17.09 18.95 -20.08
C VAL A 147 18.42 18.34 -20.57
N PRO A 148 18.49 17.76 -21.78
CA PRO A 148 19.77 17.56 -22.43
C PRO A 148 20.18 18.86 -23.14
N LEU A 149 21.36 19.36 -22.78
CA LEU A 149 22.29 20.07 -23.68
C LEU A 149 21.73 21.23 -24.50
N LEU A 150 21.47 22.38 -23.86
CA LEU A 150 21.91 23.62 -24.49
C LEU A 150 23.19 24.06 -23.77
N PRO A 151 24.36 24.09 -24.43
CA PRO A 151 25.52 24.73 -23.84
C PRO A 151 25.18 26.21 -23.71
N PHE A 152 24.90 26.65 -22.49
CA PHE A 152 24.95 28.06 -22.13
C PHE A 152 26.43 28.51 -22.24
N PHE A 153 26.82 28.85 -23.46
CA PHE A 153 28.03 29.61 -23.74
C PHE A 153 27.81 31.02 -23.17
N PHE A 154 28.16 31.20 -21.90
CA PHE A 154 28.34 32.53 -21.32
C PHE A 154 29.72 33.03 -21.74
N SER A 155 29.85 33.47 -23.00
CA SER A 155 30.97 34.30 -23.39
C SER A 155 30.54 35.76 -23.23
N ALA A 156 31.19 36.44 -22.31
CA ALA A 156 31.24 37.89 -22.31
C ALA A 156 31.98 38.38 -23.57
N ASP A 157 31.71 39.64 -23.89
CA ASP A 157 32.32 40.51 -24.90
C ASP A 157 31.75 40.52 -26.34
N ARG A 158 31.24 41.73 -26.64
CA ARG A 158 31.42 42.54 -27.85
C ARG A 158 30.32 42.56 -28.92
N PHE A 159 29.52 43.62 -28.80
CA PHE A 159 29.29 44.68 -29.80
C PHE A 159 28.60 44.33 -31.13
N PHE A 160 27.47 45.04 -31.34
CA PHE A 160 27.18 45.89 -32.51
C PHE A 160 26.12 45.44 -33.53
N VAL A 161 25.06 46.25 -33.52
CA VAL A 161 24.18 46.73 -34.60
C VAL A 161 22.92 45.95 -35.03
N LYS A 162 21.83 46.72 -34.88
CA LYS A 162 20.48 46.61 -35.42
C LYS A 162 20.44 46.06 -36.86
N GLY A 163 19.61 45.05 -37.06
CA GLY A 163 19.08 44.66 -38.36
C GLY A 163 17.58 44.41 -38.25
N HIS A 164 16.78 45.30 -38.85
CA HIS A 164 15.35 45.10 -39.10
C HIS A 164 15.16 43.88 -40.00
N VAL A 165 14.29 42.94 -39.60
CA VAL A 165 13.70 41.94 -40.51
C VAL A 165 12.19 41.90 -40.27
N HIS A 166 11.45 42.13 -41.35
CA HIS A 166 9.99 42.16 -41.42
C HIS A 166 9.34 40.83 -41.02
N PRO A 167 8.11 40.84 -40.46
CA PRO A 167 7.36 39.62 -40.23
C PRO A 167 6.83 39.08 -41.57
N GLN A 168 7.28 37.89 -41.97
CA GLN A 168 6.69 37.15 -43.08
C GLN A 168 5.35 36.56 -42.63
N ASN A 169 4.30 36.94 -43.36
CA ASN A 169 2.94 36.40 -43.26
C ASN A 169 2.95 34.91 -43.61
N TYR A 170 2.54 34.05 -42.67
CA TYR A 170 2.18 32.68 -42.97
C TYR A 170 0.70 32.63 -43.35
N ASN A 171 0.42 32.48 -44.65
CA ASN A 171 -0.89 32.05 -45.13
C ASN A 171 -0.99 30.52 -45.02
N PRO A 172 -1.96 29.95 -44.29
CA PRO A 172 -2.17 28.50 -44.29
C PRO A 172 -2.76 28.04 -45.64
N PRO A 173 -2.35 26.87 -46.17
CA PRO A 173 -2.93 26.31 -47.39
C PRO A 173 -4.39 25.83 -47.17
N PRO A 174 -5.27 25.94 -48.17
CA PRO A 174 -6.68 25.57 -48.03
C PRO A 174 -6.87 24.05 -47.94
N LEU A 175 -7.74 23.63 -47.01
CA LEU A 175 -8.20 22.26 -46.86
C LEU A 175 -9.05 21.87 -48.09
N LEU A 176 -8.57 20.90 -48.87
CA LEU A 176 -9.36 20.25 -49.93
C LEU A 176 -10.46 19.40 -49.28
N ALA A 177 -11.71 19.84 -49.43
CA ALA A 177 -12.87 19.01 -49.16
C ALA A 177 -13.03 17.95 -50.27
N PRO A 178 -13.28 16.67 -49.95
CA PRO A 178 -13.70 15.71 -50.96
C PRO A 178 -15.14 16.01 -51.40
N LEU A 179 -15.29 16.21 -52.70
CA LEU A 179 -16.57 16.36 -53.39
C LEU A 179 -17.38 15.06 -53.28
N CYS A 180 -18.63 15.20 -52.83
CA CYS A 180 -19.70 14.26 -53.14
C CYS A 180 -19.87 14.14 -54.66
N SER A 181 -19.91 12.92 -55.15
CA SER A 181 -20.62 12.50 -56.38
C SER A 181 -21.16 11.11 -56.04
N VAL A 182 -22.48 10.90 -55.85
CA VAL A 182 -23.53 10.85 -56.89
C VAL A 182 -23.06 10.04 -58.09
N VAL A 183 -23.18 8.71 -57.98
CA VAL A 183 -23.91 7.82 -58.90
C VAL A 183 -24.46 6.65 -58.07
#